data_AF-A0A2V4DAU8-F1
#
_entry.id   AF-A0A2V4DAU8-F1
#
_cell.length_a   1.000
_cell.length_b   1.000
_cell.length_c   1.000
_cell.angle_alpha   90.00
_cell.angle_beta   90.00
_cell.angle_gamma   90.00
#
_symmetry.space_group_name_H-M   'P 1'
#
loop_
_entity.id
_entity.type
_entity.pdbx_description
1 polymer ?
#
loop_
_entity_poly.entity_id
_entity_poly.type
_entity_poly.pdbx_seq_one_letter_code
_entity_poly.pdbx_strand_id
1 'polypeptide(L)'
;MVILEQRGLVAADWKSELGGGKFPSDGPIGVWSELMALKSASIQDGEFAMRVVKTIPMSWWSPWASEILQLLLREKKWLRYLLKEDIPWAAMVLRSSDESHSIPGVERQFQQCPDDLLLTIEVHRERFEKNPTAGSEHLLDLIDALEAVANGRPPPLGRRHRNAGWLAQPLALWPHFEIDEWIDGDVRIGARLFARISGYHSGLKTSQQSRLD
;
A
#
# COMPACT_ATOMS: atom_id res chain seq x y z
N MET A 1 16.79 -6.00 15.64
CA MET A 1 18.02 -5.71 14.88
C MET A 1 19.06 -4.97 15.70
N VAL A 2 18.70 -3.90 16.43
CA VAL A 2 19.57 -3.24 17.43
C VAL A 2 20.18 -4.25 18.42
N ILE A 3 19.37 -5.23 18.87
CA ILE A 3 19.83 -6.32 19.76
C ILE A 3 20.87 -7.23 19.09
N LEU A 4 20.87 -7.39 17.76
CA LEU A 4 21.81 -8.25 17.04
C LEU A 4 23.14 -7.54 16.77
N GLU A 5 23.09 -6.24 16.45
CA GLU A 5 24.28 -5.36 16.35
C GLU A 5 25.00 -5.25 17.69
N GLN A 6 24.25 -5.02 18.78
CA GLN A 6 24.79 -4.99 20.15
C GLN A 6 25.39 -6.33 20.60
N ARG A 7 24.97 -7.44 19.98
CA ARG A 7 25.51 -8.79 20.23
C ARG A 7 26.64 -9.17 19.27
N GLY A 8 27.07 -8.29 18.37
CA GLY A 8 28.14 -8.56 17.40
C GLY A 8 27.81 -9.63 16.37
N LEU A 9 26.52 -9.98 16.20
CA LEU A 9 26.07 -11.01 15.26
C LEU A 9 25.88 -10.48 13.83
N VAL A 10 25.96 -9.17 13.66
CA VAL A 10 25.87 -8.47 12.39
C VAL A 10 26.90 -7.33 12.41
N ALA A 11 27.63 -7.13 11.31
CA ALA A 11 28.61 -6.05 11.20
C ALA A 11 27.93 -4.69 11.38
N ALA A 12 28.61 -3.73 12.05
CA ALA A 12 28.03 -2.40 12.35
C ALA A 12 27.53 -1.65 11.10
N ASP A 13 28.15 -1.90 9.94
CA ASP A 13 27.83 -1.25 8.67
C ASP A 13 27.10 -2.15 7.67
N TRP A 14 26.46 -3.24 8.11
CA TRP A 14 25.79 -4.20 7.21
C TRP A 14 24.77 -3.54 6.26
N LYS A 15 24.13 -2.43 6.66
CA LYS A 15 23.25 -1.64 5.81
C LYS A 15 23.96 -1.12 4.55
N SER A 16 25.23 -0.75 4.66
CA SER A 16 26.04 -0.30 3.52
C SER A 16 26.36 -1.45 2.55
N GLU A 17 26.38 -2.69 3.03
CA GLU A 17 26.62 -3.88 2.21
C GLU A 17 25.39 -4.26 1.37
N LEU A 18 24.18 -3.91 1.82
CA LEU A 18 22.95 -4.11 1.07
C LEU A 18 22.81 -3.16 -0.12
N GLY A 19 23.52 -2.04 -0.19
CA GLY A 19 23.41 -1.08 -1.31
C GLY A 19 24.35 -1.36 -2.50
N GLY A 20 25.10 -2.47 -2.48
CA GLY A 20 26.30 -2.63 -3.32
C GLY A 20 26.19 -3.55 -4.54
N GLY A 21 25.00 -4.03 -4.92
CA GLY A 21 24.85 -4.91 -6.09
C GLY A 21 25.56 -6.27 -5.98
N LYS A 22 25.88 -6.71 -4.75
CA LYS A 22 26.64 -7.95 -4.47
C LYS A 22 25.78 -9.23 -4.50
N PHE A 23 24.47 -9.11 -4.64
CA PHE A 23 23.52 -10.21 -4.56
C PHE A 23 22.90 -10.51 -5.93
N PRO A 24 22.60 -11.78 -6.27
CA PRO A 24 21.87 -12.12 -7.50
C PRO A 24 20.55 -11.36 -7.57
N SER A 25 20.31 -10.68 -8.69
CA SER A 25 19.19 -9.72 -8.86
C SER A 25 17.80 -10.35 -8.92
N ASP A 26 17.72 -11.68 -9.06
CA ASP A 26 16.49 -12.46 -9.14
C ASP A 26 16.01 -13.01 -7.79
N GLY A 27 16.90 -13.08 -6.79
CA GLY A 27 16.57 -13.57 -5.45
C GLY A 27 15.97 -12.48 -4.53
N PRO A 28 15.24 -12.85 -3.45
CA PRO A 28 14.68 -11.92 -2.46
C PRO A 28 15.66 -10.88 -1.94
N ILE A 29 16.90 -11.28 -1.63
CA ILE A 29 17.92 -10.38 -1.09
C ILE A 29 18.44 -9.41 -2.16
N GLY A 30 18.56 -9.85 -3.42
CA GLY A 30 18.98 -8.97 -4.52
C GLY A 30 17.93 -7.92 -4.86
N VAL A 31 16.66 -8.34 -4.96
CA VAL A 31 15.55 -7.40 -5.16
C VAL A 31 15.42 -6.42 -3.99
N TRP A 32 15.61 -6.92 -2.75
CA TRP A 32 15.66 -6.05 -1.58
C TRP A 32 16.82 -5.06 -1.62
N SER A 33 18.02 -5.53 -1.96
CA SER A 33 19.23 -4.72 -2.12
C SER A 33 19.04 -3.59 -3.14
N GLU A 34 18.44 -3.89 -4.29
CA GLU A 34 18.13 -2.90 -5.32
C GLU A 34 17.08 -1.89 -4.85
N LEU A 35 16.04 -2.34 -4.15
CA LEU A 35 15.01 -1.46 -3.60
C LEU A 35 15.59 -0.51 -2.54
N MET A 36 16.50 -1.03 -1.69
CA MET A 36 17.23 -0.26 -0.69
C MET A 36 18.18 0.77 -1.31
N ALA A 37 18.76 0.47 -2.48
CA ALA A 37 19.66 1.38 -3.18
C ALA A 37 18.95 2.66 -3.69
N LEU A 38 17.62 2.63 -3.84
CA LEU A 38 16.85 3.82 -4.20
C LEU A 38 16.91 4.92 -3.12
N LYS A 39 17.14 4.56 -1.85
CA LYS A 39 17.10 5.48 -0.70
C LYS A 39 15.78 6.27 -0.65
N SER A 40 15.76 7.48 -1.20
CA SER A 40 14.60 8.38 -1.29
C SER A 40 14.04 8.53 -2.71
N ALA A 41 14.68 7.92 -3.72
CA ALA A 41 14.20 7.94 -5.09
C ALA A 41 12.95 7.05 -5.24
N SER A 42 12.01 7.49 -6.08
CA SER A 42 10.84 6.69 -6.45
C SER A 42 11.24 5.57 -7.40
N ILE A 43 10.51 4.46 -7.36
CA ILE A 43 10.58 3.43 -8.39
C ILE A 43 10.13 4.05 -9.72
N GLN A 44 10.87 3.81 -10.80
CA GLN A 44 10.63 4.44 -12.10
C GLN A 44 10.00 3.49 -13.13
N ASP A 45 10.15 2.18 -12.94
CA ASP A 45 9.77 1.18 -13.93
C ASP A 45 8.86 0.09 -13.35
N GLY A 46 7.87 -0.34 -14.15
CA GLY A 46 6.89 -1.33 -13.73
C GLY A 46 7.42 -2.76 -13.69
N GLU A 47 8.50 -3.07 -14.41
CA GLU A 47 9.17 -4.38 -14.36
C GLU A 47 9.79 -4.63 -12.98
N PHE A 48 10.51 -3.64 -12.45
CA PHE A 48 11.10 -3.67 -11.12
C PHE A 48 10.02 -3.63 -10.05
N ALA A 49 8.99 -2.78 -10.19
CA ALA A 49 7.84 -2.79 -9.29
C ALA A 49 7.19 -4.19 -9.22
N MET A 50 7.04 -4.85 -10.36
CA MET A 50 6.49 -6.20 -10.42
C MET A 50 7.43 -7.24 -9.79
N ARG A 51 8.74 -7.13 -10.02
CA ARG A 51 9.75 -7.99 -9.40
C ARG A 51 9.73 -7.84 -7.87
N VAL A 52 9.61 -6.62 -7.37
CA VAL A 52 9.41 -6.33 -5.94
C VAL A 52 8.18 -7.07 -5.39
N VAL A 53 7.01 -6.88 -6.01
CA VAL A 53 5.76 -7.49 -5.54
C VAL A 53 5.82 -9.03 -5.54
N LYS A 54 6.49 -9.63 -6.54
CA LYS A 54 6.60 -11.09 -6.70
C LYS A 54 7.61 -11.75 -5.77
N THR A 55 8.66 -11.04 -5.40
CA THR A 55 9.86 -11.67 -4.85
C THR A 55 10.08 -11.37 -3.38
N ILE A 56 9.67 -10.19 -2.88
CA ILE A 56 9.90 -9.80 -1.49
C ILE A 56 8.59 -9.66 -0.69
N PRO A 57 8.60 -9.92 0.64
CA PRO A 57 7.40 -9.87 1.47
C PRO A 57 6.70 -8.53 1.41
N MET A 58 5.36 -8.55 1.41
CA MET A 58 4.51 -7.37 1.35
C MET A 58 4.84 -6.31 2.42
N SER A 59 5.12 -6.75 3.65
CA SER A 59 5.49 -5.84 4.73
C SER A 59 6.76 -5.04 4.44
N TRP A 60 7.69 -5.58 3.64
CA TRP A 60 8.98 -4.95 3.34
C TRP A 60 8.86 -3.85 2.29
N TRP A 61 8.08 -4.06 1.24
CA TRP A 61 7.88 -3.04 0.20
C TRP A 61 6.71 -2.10 0.48
N SER A 62 6.01 -2.27 1.61
CA SER A 62 4.86 -1.43 1.96
C SER A 62 5.10 0.10 1.95
N PRO A 63 6.30 0.65 2.25
CA PRO A 63 6.59 2.08 2.08
C PRO A 63 6.51 2.59 0.63
N TRP A 64 6.61 1.69 -0.36
CA TRP A 64 6.52 1.99 -1.80
C TRP A 64 5.15 1.63 -2.39
N ALA A 65 4.17 1.19 -1.58
CA ALA A 65 2.94 0.60 -2.09
C ALA A 65 2.18 1.51 -3.07
N SER A 66 2.07 2.81 -2.78
CA SER A 66 1.41 3.80 -3.64
C SER A 66 2.12 3.96 -4.99
N GLU A 67 3.45 4.05 -4.99
CA GLU A 67 4.27 4.16 -6.20
C GLU A 67 4.16 2.89 -7.05
N ILE A 68 4.29 1.73 -6.41
CA ILE A 68 4.15 0.42 -7.06
C ILE A 68 2.77 0.31 -7.71
N LEU A 69 1.69 0.60 -6.98
CA LEU A 69 0.34 0.49 -7.51
C LEU A 69 0.17 1.36 -8.77
N GLN A 70 0.57 2.63 -8.70
CA GLN A 70 0.47 3.54 -9.85
C GLN A 70 1.24 3.04 -11.07
N LEU A 71 2.46 2.52 -10.89
CA LEU A 71 3.26 1.95 -11.98
C LEU A 71 2.58 0.73 -12.60
N LEU A 72 2.06 -0.17 -11.76
CA LEU A 72 1.41 -1.39 -12.22
C LEU A 72 0.07 -1.12 -12.91
N LEU A 73 -0.66 -0.06 -12.55
CA LEU A 73 -1.90 0.35 -13.22
C LEU A 73 -1.65 0.87 -14.65
N ARG A 74 -0.49 1.50 -14.90
CA ARG A 74 -0.14 2.08 -16.22
C ARG A 74 0.06 1.05 -17.32
N GLU A 75 0.43 -0.19 -16.97
CA GLU A 75 0.77 -1.22 -17.95
C GLU A 75 -0.27 -2.36 -17.98
N LYS A 76 -0.88 -2.58 -19.16
CA LYS A 76 -1.92 -3.62 -19.34
C LYS A 76 -1.50 -5.03 -18.94
N LYS A 77 -0.21 -5.37 -19.07
CA LYS A 77 0.33 -6.70 -18.67
C LYS A 77 0.25 -6.91 -17.15
N TRP A 78 0.46 -5.86 -16.36
CA TRP A 78 0.44 -5.93 -14.90
C TRP A 78 -0.98 -5.87 -14.33
N LEU A 79 -1.92 -5.22 -15.01
CA LEU A 79 -3.34 -5.27 -14.63
C LEU A 79 -3.86 -6.71 -14.47
N ARG A 80 -3.42 -7.65 -15.33
CA ARG A 80 -3.81 -9.07 -15.23
C ARG A 80 -3.29 -9.73 -13.96
N TYR A 81 -2.15 -9.29 -13.46
CA TYR A 81 -1.56 -9.76 -12.22
C TYR A 81 -2.27 -9.13 -11.02
N LEU A 82 -2.48 -7.81 -11.05
CA LEU A 82 -3.23 -7.08 -10.02
C LEU A 82 -4.64 -7.64 -9.78
N LEU A 83 -5.31 -8.09 -10.84
CA LEU A 83 -6.61 -8.77 -10.71
C LEU A 83 -6.51 -10.05 -9.87
N LYS A 84 -5.42 -10.81 -9.98
CA LYS A 84 -5.33 -12.16 -9.37
C LYS A 84 -4.74 -12.15 -7.97
N GLU A 85 -3.82 -11.23 -7.70
CA GLU A 85 -3.10 -11.23 -6.43
C GLU A 85 -3.94 -10.68 -5.28
N ASP A 86 -3.95 -11.43 -4.18
CA ASP A 86 -4.66 -11.09 -2.95
C ASP A 86 -3.83 -10.09 -2.12
N ILE A 87 -3.68 -8.86 -2.65
CA ILE A 87 -2.98 -7.75 -2.00
C ILE A 87 -4.01 -6.79 -1.42
N PRO A 88 -3.98 -6.51 -0.10
CA PRO A 88 -4.92 -5.61 0.55
C PRO A 88 -4.56 -4.15 0.27
N TRP A 89 -4.79 -3.69 -0.96
CA TRP A 89 -4.36 -2.37 -1.42
C TRP A 89 -4.83 -1.22 -0.52
N ALA A 90 -6.05 -1.30 0.02
CA ALA A 90 -6.53 -0.35 1.03
C ALA A 90 -5.61 -0.30 2.27
N ALA A 91 -5.20 -1.45 2.82
CA ALA A 91 -4.28 -1.50 3.95
C ALA A 91 -2.85 -1.04 3.60
N MET A 92 -2.43 -1.28 2.36
CA MET A 92 -1.07 -1.01 1.91
C MET A 92 -0.85 0.47 1.57
N VAL A 93 -1.85 1.13 0.99
CA VAL A 93 -1.75 2.50 0.48
C VAL A 93 -2.28 3.53 1.46
N LEU A 94 -3.35 3.21 2.21
CA LEU A 94 -3.95 4.14 3.16
C LEU A 94 -3.18 4.11 4.49
N ARG A 95 -1.96 4.64 4.46
CA ARG A 95 -1.05 4.76 5.60
C ARG A 95 -0.75 6.20 5.94
N SER A 96 -0.61 6.47 7.24
CA SER A 96 -0.14 7.77 7.70
C SER A 96 1.38 7.86 7.53
N SER A 97 1.89 9.04 7.19
CA SER A 97 3.34 9.32 7.19
C SER A 97 3.99 9.17 8.56
N ASP A 98 3.20 9.31 9.63
CA ASP A 98 3.67 9.20 11.01
C ASP A 98 3.70 7.75 11.51
N GLU A 99 3.22 6.79 10.70
CA GLU A 99 3.22 5.38 11.04
C GLU A 99 4.67 4.86 11.07
N SER A 100 5.09 4.29 12.20
CA SER A 100 6.42 3.70 12.36
C SER A 100 6.46 2.27 11.82
N HIS A 101 7.62 1.84 11.33
CA HIS A 101 7.83 0.46 10.90
C HIS A 101 9.21 -0.08 11.28
N SER A 102 9.32 -1.40 11.41
CA SER A 102 10.59 -2.09 11.75
C SER A 102 11.22 -2.80 10.54
N ILE A 103 11.02 -2.26 9.34
CA ILE A 103 11.52 -2.89 8.10
C ILE A 103 13.06 -2.85 8.07
N PRO A 104 13.74 -3.98 7.82
CA PRO A 104 15.20 -4.07 7.94
C PRO A 104 15.97 -3.12 7.03
N GLY A 105 16.60 -2.08 7.59
CA GLY A 105 17.47 -1.17 6.84
C GLY A 105 16.75 -0.02 6.15
N VAL A 106 15.41 0.02 6.17
CA VAL A 106 14.63 1.13 5.62
C VAL A 106 14.57 2.30 6.60
N GLU A 107 15.03 3.45 6.13
CA GLU A 107 14.89 4.75 6.85
C GLU A 107 13.82 5.64 6.20
N ARG A 108 13.15 5.14 5.16
CA ARG A 108 12.03 5.78 4.47
C ARG A 108 10.77 5.74 5.33
N GLN A 109 10.03 6.84 5.45
CA GLN A 109 8.68 6.83 6.05
C GLN A 109 7.64 6.29 5.05
N PHE A 110 6.47 5.89 5.54
CA PHE A 110 5.35 5.65 4.63
C PHE A 110 5.01 6.91 3.85
N GLN A 111 4.77 6.75 2.56
CA GLN A 111 4.19 7.81 1.77
C GLN A 111 2.70 7.90 2.05
N GLN A 112 2.21 9.13 2.20
CA GLN A 112 0.77 9.39 2.17
C GLN A 112 0.19 8.93 0.84
N CYS A 113 -1.09 8.58 0.84
CA CYS A 113 -1.80 8.24 -0.38
C CYS A 113 -1.72 9.43 -1.36
N PRO A 114 -1.38 9.22 -2.64
CA PRO A 114 -1.38 10.32 -3.61
C PRO A 114 -2.79 10.90 -3.80
N ASP A 115 -2.90 12.23 -3.87
CA ASP A 115 -4.16 12.96 -4.07
C ASP A 115 -4.84 12.62 -5.42
N ASP A 116 -4.06 12.14 -6.39
CA ASP A 116 -4.50 11.75 -7.73
C ASP A 116 -4.67 10.23 -7.91
N LEU A 117 -4.47 9.44 -6.84
CA LEU A 117 -4.58 7.99 -6.95
C LEU A 117 -5.97 7.56 -7.40
N LEU A 118 -7.04 8.19 -6.88
CA LEU A 118 -8.42 7.90 -7.27
C LEU A 118 -8.59 8.03 -8.79
N LEU A 119 -8.13 9.15 -9.37
CA LEU A 119 -8.20 9.39 -10.82
C LEU A 119 -7.45 8.30 -11.61
N THR A 120 -6.32 7.83 -11.07
CA THR A 120 -5.47 6.81 -11.72
C THR A 120 -6.10 5.42 -11.67
N ILE A 121 -6.73 5.05 -10.56
CA ILE A 121 -7.30 3.70 -10.38
C ILE A 121 -8.72 3.56 -10.96
N GLU A 122 -9.50 4.65 -10.93
CA GLU A 122 -10.93 4.65 -11.31
C GLU A 122 -11.15 4.30 -12.78
N VAL A 123 -10.23 4.68 -13.66
CA VAL A 123 -10.28 4.32 -15.11
C VAL A 123 -10.30 2.81 -15.36
N HIS A 124 -9.98 2.00 -14.35
CA HIS A 124 -9.99 0.55 -14.41
C HIS A 124 -11.20 -0.09 -13.70
N ARG A 125 -12.10 0.68 -13.08
CA ARG A 125 -13.25 0.16 -12.31
C ARG A 125 -14.05 -0.88 -13.07
N GLU A 126 -14.53 -0.54 -14.28
CA GLU A 126 -15.38 -1.44 -15.09
C GLU A 126 -14.69 -2.79 -15.35
N ARG A 127 -13.36 -2.77 -15.54
CA ARG A 127 -12.57 -3.99 -15.71
C ARG A 127 -12.54 -4.81 -14.43
N PHE A 128 -12.34 -4.17 -13.27
CA PHE A 128 -12.32 -4.86 -11.99
C PHE A 128 -13.69 -5.48 -11.67
N GLU A 129 -14.79 -4.75 -11.89
CA GLU A 129 -16.16 -5.24 -11.71
C GLU A 129 -16.49 -6.43 -12.61
N LYS A 130 -16.08 -6.40 -13.88
CA LYS A 130 -16.29 -7.51 -14.82
C LYS A 130 -15.43 -8.75 -14.53
N ASN A 131 -14.42 -8.64 -13.67
CA ASN A 131 -13.51 -9.73 -13.33
C ASN A 131 -13.40 -9.88 -11.81
N PRO A 132 -14.46 -10.36 -11.13
CA PRO A 132 -14.47 -10.49 -9.67
C PRO A 132 -13.48 -11.57 -9.22
N THR A 133 -12.45 -11.14 -8.52
CA THR A 133 -11.34 -11.93 -7.98
C THR A 133 -10.87 -11.26 -6.71
N ALA A 134 -10.14 -11.96 -5.83
CA ALA A 134 -9.67 -11.37 -4.59
C ALA A 134 -8.87 -10.05 -4.80
N GLY A 135 -8.01 -10.01 -5.83
CA GLY A 135 -7.27 -8.81 -6.18
C GLY A 135 -8.15 -7.66 -6.71
N SER A 136 -9.15 -7.96 -7.54
CA SER A 136 -10.05 -6.93 -8.07
C SER A 136 -10.99 -6.37 -6.99
N GLU A 137 -11.44 -7.22 -6.08
CA GLU A 137 -12.21 -6.84 -4.89
C GLU A 137 -11.40 -5.91 -3.98
N HIS A 138 -10.11 -6.19 -3.74
CA HIS A 138 -9.24 -5.28 -2.97
C HIS A 138 -9.05 -3.92 -3.64
N LEU A 139 -8.94 -3.90 -4.98
CA LEU A 139 -8.82 -2.65 -5.74
C LEU A 139 -10.12 -1.86 -5.70
N LEU A 140 -11.27 -2.53 -5.83
CA LEU A 140 -12.59 -1.92 -5.69
C LEU A 140 -12.83 -1.36 -4.29
N ASP A 141 -12.39 -2.06 -3.25
CA ASP A 141 -12.47 -1.55 -1.87
C ASP A 141 -11.63 -0.28 -1.67
N LEU A 142 -10.43 -0.22 -2.26
CA LEU A 142 -9.60 1.00 -2.24
C LEU A 142 -10.28 2.13 -3.01
N ILE A 143 -10.83 1.86 -4.19
CA ILE A 143 -11.57 2.84 -4.97
C ILE A 143 -12.73 3.42 -4.14
N ASP A 144 -13.59 2.55 -3.60
CA ASP A 144 -14.78 2.95 -2.86
C ASP A 144 -14.41 3.75 -1.58
N ALA A 145 -13.27 3.42 -0.96
CA ALA A 145 -12.70 4.18 0.16
C ALA A 145 -12.32 5.61 -0.24
N LEU A 146 -11.57 5.74 -1.35
CA LEU A 146 -11.08 7.02 -1.87
C LEU A 146 -12.25 7.90 -2.35
N GLU A 147 -13.23 7.32 -3.03
CA GLU A 147 -14.43 8.05 -3.42
C GLU A 147 -15.25 8.52 -2.22
N ALA A 148 -15.37 7.70 -1.18
CA ALA A 148 -16.14 8.08 -0.01
C ALA A 148 -15.53 9.30 0.70
N VAL A 149 -14.20 9.31 0.89
CA VAL A 149 -13.52 10.46 1.49
C VAL A 149 -13.56 11.69 0.57
N ALA A 150 -13.37 11.51 -0.74
CA ALA A 150 -13.42 12.59 -1.71
C ALA A 150 -14.80 13.29 -1.74
N ASN A 151 -15.87 12.52 -1.54
CA ASN A 151 -17.24 13.03 -1.49
C ASN A 151 -17.73 13.38 -0.07
N GLY A 152 -16.87 13.28 0.95
CA GLY A 152 -17.23 13.59 2.33
C GLY A 152 -18.35 12.71 2.90
N ARG A 153 -18.50 11.47 2.43
CA ARG A 153 -19.55 10.53 2.85
C ARG A 153 -18.98 9.33 3.59
N PRO A 154 -19.79 8.64 4.42
CA PRO A 154 -19.42 7.33 4.95
C PRO A 154 -19.11 6.34 3.81
N PRO A 155 -18.08 5.49 3.97
CA PRO A 155 -17.74 4.48 2.98
C PRO A 155 -18.81 3.38 2.91
N PRO A 156 -19.02 2.75 1.74
CA PRO A 156 -19.85 1.56 1.64
C PRO A 156 -19.16 0.36 2.30
N LEU A 157 -19.90 -0.75 2.44
CA LEU A 157 -19.32 -2.00 2.89
C LEU A 157 -18.34 -2.54 1.84
N GLY A 158 -17.13 -2.91 2.27
CA GLY A 158 -16.12 -3.51 1.41
C GLY A 158 -16.41 -4.98 1.07
N ARG A 159 -15.80 -5.44 -0.02
CA ARG A 159 -15.88 -6.81 -0.54
C ARG A 159 -14.91 -7.75 0.17
N ARG A 160 -13.72 -7.27 0.52
CA ARG A 160 -12.68 -8.07 1.19
C ARG A 160 -12.67 -7.87 2.69
N HIS A 161 -13.07 -6.70 3.15
CA HIS A 161 -13.33 -6.44 4.57
C HIS A 161 -14.45 -5.41 4.67
N ARG A 162 -15.47 -5.72 5.47
CA ARG A 162 -16.68 -4.90 5.59
C ARG A 162 -16.37 -3.42 5.81
N ASN A 163 -15.40 -3.14 6.67
CA ASN A 163 -15.00 -1.79 7.08
C ASN A 163 -13.77 -1.21 6.34
N ALA A 164 -13.35 -1.79 5.22
CA ALA A 164 -12.13 -1.36 4.51
C ALA A 164 -12.09 0.14 4.20
N GLY A 165 -13.23 0.71 3.79
CA GLY A 165 -13.30 2.11 3.39
C GLY A 165 -13.03 3.12 4.51
N TRP A 166 -13.14 2.71 5.78
CA TRP A 166 -12.82 3.58 6.91
C TRP A 166 -11.34 3.92 6.98
N LEU A 167 -10.45 3.11 6.40
CA LEU A 167 -9.01 3.40 6.34
C LEU A 167 -8.68 4.72 5.62
N ALA A 168 -9.57 5.24 4.76
CA ALA A 168 -9.40 6.53 4.09
C ALA A 168 -10.05 7.70 4.85
N GLN A 169 -10.82 7.43 5.90
CA GLN A 169 -11.61 8.43 6.62
C GLN A 169 -10.86 8.99 7.84
N PRO A 170 -11.12 10.26 8.24
CA PRO A 170 -10.60 10.79 9.49
C PRO A 170 -11.01 9.93 10.68
N LEU A 171 -10.08 9.62 11.59
CA LEU A 171 -10.34 8.79 12.77
C LEU A 171 -11.48 9.31 13.65
N ALA A 172 -11.70 10.63 13.67
CA ALA A 172 -12.77 11.26 14.43
C ALA A 172 -14.18 10.94 13.89
N LEU A 173 -14.29 10.47 12.65
CA LEU A 173 -15.56 10.09 12.01
C LEU A 173 -15.84 8.59 12.06
N TRP A 174 -14.87 7.79 12.51
CA TRP A 174 -15.05 6.34 12.57
C TRP A 174 -16.14 5.98 13.58
N PRO A 175 -17.05 5.05 13.23
CA PRO A 175 -18.05 4.57 14.17
C PRO A 175 -17.40 3.71 15.26
N HIS A 176 -18.19 3.35 16.26
CA HIS A 176 -17.85 2.23 17.11
C HIS A 176 -18.08 0.95 16.29
N PHE A 177 -17.06 0.08 16.22
CA PHE A 177 -17.19 -1.23 15.58
C PHE A 177 -17.28 -2.31 16.65
N GLU A 178 -18.22 -3.22 16.49
CA GLU A 178 -18.34 -4.40 17.34
C GLU A 178 -17.20 -5.39 17.09
N ILE A 179 -16.94 -6.31 18.02
CA ILE A 179 -15.79 -7.24 17.97
C ILE A 179 -15.75 -8.04 16.65
N ASP A 180 -16.90 -8.53 16.22
CA ASP A 180 -17.08 -9.30 14.99
C ASP A 180 -16.79 -8.46 13.74
N GLU A 181 -17.09 -7.16 13.76
CA GLU A 181 -16.84 -6.24 12.65
C GLU A 181 -15.35 -5.94 12.38
N TRP A 182 -14.46 -6.20 13.36
CA TRP A 182 -13.01 -6.07 13.18
C TRP A 182 -12.37 -7.28 12.50
N ILE A 183 -13.03 -8.44 12.58
CA ILE A 183 -12.52 -9.72 12.09
C ILE A 183 -13.32 -10.23 10.86
N ASP A 184 -14.35 -9.49 10.44
CA ASP A 184 -15.18 -9.78 9.27
C ASP A 184 -14.47 -9.40 7.95
N GLY A 185 -13.61 -10.32 7.51
CA GLY A 185 -12.95 -10.29 6.20
C GLY A 185 -11.43 -10.40 6.29
N ASP A 186 -10.73 -9.58 5.51
CA ASP A 186 -9.28 -9.60 5.42
C ASP A 186 -8.61 -9.12 6.71
N VAL A 187 -7.96 -10.06 7.40
CA VAL A 187 -7.26 -9.81 8.67
C VAL A 187 -6.18 -8.73 8.59
N ARG A 188 -5.60 -8.46 7.41
CA ARG A 188 -4.58 -7.42 7.20
C ARG A 188 -5.22 -6.03 7.19
N ILE A 189 -6.45 -5.92 6.69
CA ILE A 189 -7.29 -4.71 6.81
C ILE A 189 -7.79 -4.58 8.26
N GLY A 190 -8.32 -5.67 8.82
CA GLY A 190 -8.82 -5.73 10.21
C GLY A 190 -7.76 -5.30 11.24
N ALA A 191 -6.52 -5.75 11.09
CA ALA A 191 -5.41 -5.36 11.97
C ALA A 191 -5.16 -3.84 11.98
N ARG A 192 -5.28 -3.16 10.83
CA ARG A 192 -5.13 -1.70 10.75
C ARG A 192 -6.30 -0.96 11.36
N LEU A 193 -7.51 -1.46 11.11
CA LEU A 193 -8.72 -0.95 11.73
C LEU A 193 -8.61 -1.04 13.26
N PHE A 194 -8.25 -2.22 13.79
CA PHE A 194 -8.05 -2.45 15.22
C PHE A 194 -7.00 -1.51 15.82
N ALA A 195 -5.90 -1.27 15.10
CA ALA A 195 -4.86 -0.32 15.50
C ALA A 195 -5.26 1.16 15.36
N ARG A 196 -6.47 1.45 14.87
CA ARG A 196 -6.99 2.80 14.57
C ARG A 196 -6.02 3.60 13.70
N ILE A 197 -5.48 2.97 12.66
CA ILE A 197 -4.58 3.62 11.71
C ILE A 197 -5.38 4.01 10.47
N SER A 198 -5.43 5.31 10.20
CA SER A 198 -6.02 5.87 8.99
C SER A 198 -4.93 6.45 8.09
N GLY A 199 -5.11 6.30 6.78
CA GLY A 199 -4.34 6.97 5.75
C GLY A 199 -4.89 8.33 5.35
N TYR A 200 -5.88 8.86 6.08
CA TYR A 200 -6.49 10.14 5.78
C TYR A 200 -5.49 11.31 5.83
N HIS A 201 -5.55 12.17 4.82
CA HIS A 201 -5.03 13.53 4.81
C HIS A 201 -5.98 14.42 3.99
N SER A 202 -5.85 15.73 4.15
CA SER A 202 -6.76 16.69 3.51
C SER A 202 -6.73 16.64 1.98
N GLY A 203 -5.63 16.21 1.37
CA GLY A 203 -5.50 16.10 -0.09
C GLY A 203 -6.38 15.01 -0.72
N LEU A 204 -6.90 14.05 0.06
CA LEU A 204 -7.91 13.09 -0.41
C LEU A 204 -9.29 13.72 -0.57
N LYS A 205 -9.54 14.84 0.12
CA LYS A 205 -10.73 15.64 -0.11
C LYS A 205 -10.40 16.57 -1.27
N THR A 206 -11.06 16.33 -2.41
CA THR A 206 -11.08 17.23 -3.57
C THR A 206 -9.91 17.09 -4.55
N SER A 207 -10.09 16.27 -5.60
CA SER A 207 -9.36 16.37 -6.88
C SER A 207 -10.29 16.73 -8.07
N GLN A 208 -11.60 16.85 -7.85
CA GLN A 208 -12.60 17.10 -8.91
C GLN A 208 -13.13 18.54 -8.99
N GLN A 209 -13.16 19.31 -7.89
CA GLN A 209 -13.72 20.67 -7.90
C GLN A 209 -12.71 21.75 -8.30
N SER A 210 -11.40 21.51 -8.19
CA SER A 210 -10.37 22.52 -8.49
C SER A 210 -9.92 22.57 -9.96
N ARG A 211 -10.61 21.87 -10.87
CA ARG A 211 -10.27 21.82 -12.32
C ARG A 211 -11.34 22.43 -13.22
N LEU A 212 -12.39 23.02 -12.63
CA LEU A 212 -13.48 23.70 -13.34
C LEU A 212 -13.59 25.20 -13.01
N ASP A 213 -12.64 25.75 -12.25
CA ASP A 213 -12.53 27.18 -11.94
C ASP A 213 -11.32 27.81 -12.66
#